data_AF-A0A6M3LKD7-F1
#
_entry.id   AF-A0A6M3LKD7-F1
#
_cell.length_a   1.000
_cell.length_b   1.000
_cell.length_c   1.000
_cell.angle_alpha   90.00
_cell.angle_beta   90.00
_cell.angle_gamma   90.00
#
_symmetry.space_group_name_H-M   'P 1'
#
loop_
_entity.id
_entity.type
_entity.pdbx_description
1 polymer ?
#
loop_
_entity_poly.entity_id
_entity_poly.type
_entity_poly.pdbx_seq_one_letter_code
_entity_poly.pdbx_strand_id
1 'polypeptide(L)'
;MADAELMSKIEPDTTFPASEHTPGQTESRAAHARFQALERIEGLSWWDDYALLRQEGWDWRKAVYIAWESSPRVNRWPANQEVLATEVLGLRSDRTIRKWREKWPELDDRIAALQAAPLMQHRRDVIEALVAVARTAEPSAHQDRKLFLEMTRDYTPRGKIDADVVTFSPSEWKAEAERRLVQVRETMAMFDGDEDSDE
;
A
#
# COMPACT_ATOMS: atom_id res chain seq x y z
N MET A 1 20.82 18.26 20.85
CA MET A 1 20.58 19.67 20.46
C MET A 1 19.78 19.81 19.15
N ALA A 2 19.78 18.82 18.25
CA ALA A 2 18.95 18.85 17.03
C ALA A 2 17.43 18.68 17.28
N ASP A 3 17.01 18.03 18.38
CA ASP A 3 15.59 17.76 18.66
C ASP A 3 14.76 18.98 19.06
N ALA A 4 15.37 19.98 19.70
CA ALA A 4 14.64 21.15 20.19
C ALA A 4 14.19 22.09 19.07
N GLU A 5 14.94 22.13 17.96
CA GLU A 5 14.61 22.91 16.77
C GLU A 5 13.61 22.18 15.87
N LEU A 6 13.61 20.83 15.89
CA LEU A 6 12.67 19.98 15.15
C LEU A 6 11.23 20.07 15.69
N MET A 7 11.09 20.24 17.01
CA MET A 7 9.81 20.43 17.70
C MET A 7 9.15 21.80 17.42
N SER A 8 9.89 22.78 16.89
CA SER A 8 9.39 24.16 16.69
C SER A 8 8.50 24.34 15.45
N LYS A 9 8.32 23.31 14.61
CA LYS A 9 7.51 23.36 13.38
C LYS A 9 6.15 22.68 13.49
N ILE A 10 5.78 22.20 14.69
CA ILE A 10 4.46 21.59 14.89
C ILE A 10 3.42 22.71 14.91
N GLU A 11 2.66 22.87 13.83
CA GLU A 11 1.59 23.87 13.76
C GLU A 11 0.56 23.61 14.88
N PRO A 12 0.21 24.63 15.68
CA PRO A 12 -0.70 24.47 16.83
C PRO A 12 -2.10 23.97 16.44
N ASP A 13 -2.52 24.25 15.20
CA ASP A 13 -3.82 23.88 14.65
C ASP A 13 -4.02 22.36 14.51
N THR A 14 -2.94 21.63 14.25
CA THR A 14 -2.97 20.16 14.14
C THR A 14 -2.90 19.45 15.49
N THR A 15 -2.54 20.17 16.56
CA THR A 15 -2.46 19.59 17.92
C THR A 15 -3.82 19.63 18.62
N PHE A 16 -4.58 20.72 18.44
CA PHE A 16 -5.93 20.82 18.97
C PHE A 16 -6.83 21.52 17.95
N PRO A 17 -7.40 20.80 16.97
CA PRO A 17 -8.19 21.40 15.88
C PRO A 17 -9.54 21.96 16.35
N ALA A 18 -9.91 21.79 17.62
CA ALA A 18 -11.13 22.33 18.19
C ALA A 18 -10.82 23.35 19.28
N SER A 19 -11.68 24.37 19.40
CA SER A 19 -11.56 25.43 20.39
C SER A 19 -11.58 24.90 21.82
N GLU A 20 -10.91 25.60 22.74
CA GLU A 20 -10.77 25.20 24.16
C GLU A 20 -12.11 24.97 24.87
N HIS A 21 -13.17 25.64 24.43
CA HIS A 21 -14.52 25.52 25.01
C HIS A 21 -15.29 24.30 24.53
N THR A 22 -14.75 23.52 23.58
CA THR A 22 -15.40 22.30 23.10
C THR A 22 -15.36 21.22 24.20
N PRO A 23 -16.51 20.60 24.56
CA PRO A 23 -16.54 19.53 25.56
C PRO A 23 -15.52 18.43 25.26
N GLY A 24 -14.73 18.04 26.27
CA GLY A 24 -13.67 17.02 26.15
C GLY A 24 -12.28 17.57 25.77
N GLN A 25 -12.14 18.87 25.46
CA GLN A 25 -10.82 19.46 25.16
C GLN A 25 -9.90 19.56 26.37
N THR A 26 -10.44 19.74 27.58
CA THR A 26 -9.64 19.72 28.81
C THR A 26 -9.01 18.35 29.03
N GLU A 27 -9.79 17.28 28.87
CA GLU A 27 -9.31 15.88 28.94
C GLU A 27 -8.27 15.61 27.84
N SER A 28 -8.50 16.16 26.65
CA SER A 28 -7.58 16.08 25.50
C SER A 28 -6.21 16.69 25.78
N ARG A 29 -6.19 17.92 26.29
CA ARG A 29 -4.96 18.64 26.61
C ARG A 29 -4.20 17.97 27.75
N ALA A 30 -4.91 17.49 28.76
CA ALA A 30 -4.32 16.72 29.86
C ALA A 30 -3.71 15.40 29.38
N ALA A 31 -4.38 14.68 28.47
CA ALA A 31 -3.85 13.45 27.88
C ALA A 31 -2.61 13.72 27.01
N HIS A 32 -2.64 14.76 26.18
CA HIS A 32 -1.49 15.17 25.38
C HIS A 32 -0.28 15.52 26.27
N ALA A 33 -0.49 16.25 27.36
CA ALA A 33 0.58 16.57 28.31
C ALA A 33 1.18 15.31 28.96
N ARG A 34 0.35 14.32 29.33
CA ARG A 34 0.83 13.02 29.83
C ARG A 34 1.60 12.26 28.76
N PHE A 35 1.10 12.24 27.52
CA PHE A 35 1.74 11.59 26.39
C PHE A 35 3.11 12.21 26.09
N GLN A 36 3.24 13.54 26.08
CA GLN A 36 4.53 14.22 25.95
C GLN A 36 5.47 13.92 27.12
N ALA A 37 4.96 13.66 28.32
CA ALA A 37 5.81 13.21 29.42
C ALA A 37 6.36 11.78 29.19
N LEU A 38 5.68 10.95 28.39
CA LEU A 38 6.17 9.62 27.99
C LEU A 38 7.35 9.69 27.01
N GLU A 39 7.51 10.78 26.26
CA GLU A 39 8.71 11.01 25.42
C GLU A 39 10.00 10.87 26.23
N ARG A 40 9.98 11.32 27.48
CA ARG A 40 11.14 11.30 28.38
C ARG A 40 11.45 9.92 28.94
N ILE A 41 10.56 8.96 28.73
CA ILE A 41 10.81 7.55 29.04
C ILE A 41 11.47 6.95 27.81
N GLU A 42 12.79 6.76 27.88
CA GLU A 42 13.55 6.02 26.86
C GLU A 42 12.84 4.69 26.56
N GLY A 43 12.34 4.49 25.32
CA GLY A 43 11.87 3.17 24.89
C GLY A 43 10.58 3.08 24.08
N LEU A 44 9.94 4.18 23.68
CA LEU A 44 8.85 4.11 22.70
C LEU A 44 9.42 3.89 21.30
N SER A 45 9.42 2.63 20.86
CA SER A 45 10.01 2.19 19.57
C SER A 45 9.42 2.87 18.33
N TRP A 46 8.26 3.50 18.45
CA TRP A 46 7.52 4.18 17.38
C TRP A 46 7.49 5.70 17.54
N TRP A 47 8.26 6.28 18.47
CA TRP A 47 8.29 7.73 18.68
C TRP A 47 8.73 8.51 17.45
N ASP A 48 9.75 8.00 16.74
CA ASP A 48 10.26 8.63 15.53
C ASP A 48 9.20 8.67 14.41
N ASP A 49 8.43 7.59 14.25
CA ASP A 49 7.30 7.53 13.32
C ASP A 49 6.21 8.54 13.70
N TYR A 50 5.91 8.68 15.01
CA TYR A 50 5.00 9.70 15.50
C TYR A 50 5.49 11.12 15.15
N ALA A 51 6.78 11.41 15.40
CA ALA A 51 7.36 12.72 15.11
C ALA A 51 7.30 13.04 13.61
N LEU A 52 7.56 12.06 12.75
CA LEU A 52 7.40 12.18 11.30
C LEU A 52 5.95 12.51 10.91
N LEU A 53 4.98 11.78 11.45
CA LEU A 53 3.56 12.01 11.18
C LEU A 53 3.09 13.40 11.65
N ARG A 54 3.64 13.91 12.76
CA ARG A 54 3.37 15.29 13.19
C ARG A 54 3.90 16.32 12.21
N GLN A 55 5.06 16.09 11.60
CA GLN A 55 5.60 16.95 10.54
C GLN A 55 4.76 16.90 9.26
N GLU A 56 4.14 15.77 8.97
CA GLU A 56 3.18 15.60 7.86
C GLU A 56 1.82 16.29 8.12
N GLY A 57 1.61 16.85 9.32
CA GLY A 57 0.38 17.58 9.67
C GLY A 57 -0.74 16.71 10.25
N TRP A 58 -0.48 15.44 10.57
CA TRP A 58 -1.49 14.57 11.17
C TRP A 58 -1.90 15.03 12.56
N ASP A 59 -3.21 15.07 12.83
CA ASP A 59 -3.77 15.25 14.18
C ASP A 59 -3.07 14.31 15.17
N TRP A 60 -2.62 14.84 16.31
CA TRP A 60 -1.71 14.11 17.21
C TRP A 60 -2.24 12.75 17.64
N ARG A 61 -3.56 12.60 17.88
CA ARG A 61 -4.15 11.32 18.25
C ARG A 61 -4.11 10.30 17.13
N LYS A 62 -4.37 10.75 15.90
CA LYS A 62 -4.26 9.91 14.70
C LYS A 62 -2.81 9.55 14.43
N ALA A 63 -1.89 10.50 14.57
CA ALA A 63 -0.46 10.26 14.46
C ALA A 63 0.02 9.20 15.45
N VAL A 64 -0.36 9.31 16.73
CA VAL A 64 -0.05 8.28 17.74
C VAL A 64 -0.62 6.93 17.35
N TYR A 65 -1.88 6.88 16.90
CA TYR A 65 -2.51 5.63 16.48
C TYR A 65 -1.79 4.98 15.29
N ILE A 66 -1.47 5.75 14.25
CA ILE A 66 -0.76 5.26 13.06
C ILE A 66 0.62 4.72 13.45
N ALA A 67 1.41 5.51 14.19
CA ALA A 67 2.74 5.12 14.64
C ALA A 67 2.68 3.81 15.46
N TRP A 68 1.79 3.76 16.46
CA TRP A 68 1.58 2.57 17.27
C TRP A 68 1.18 1.34 16.44
N GLU A 69 0.21 1.46 15.53
CA GLU A 69 -0.28 0.32 14.75
C GLU A 69 0.72 -0.15 13.69
N SER A 70 1.57 0.75 13.18
CA SER A 70 2.66 0.42 12.25
C SER A 70 3.82 -0.33 12.90
N SER A 71 4.01 -0.18 14.22
CA SER A 71 5.12 -0.79 14.95
C SER A 71 5.04 -2.32 15.07
N PRO A 72 6.14 -3.07 15.24
CA PRO A 72 6.09 -4.53 15.41
C PRO A 72 5.34 -4.97 16.67
N ARG A 73 4.44 -5.95 16.55
CA ARG A 73 3.59 -6.43 17.68
C ARG A 73 4.37 -6.95 18.89
N VAL A 74 5.55 -7.53 18.69
CA VAL A 74 6.30 -8.27 19.74
C VAL A 74 6.71 -7.36 20.90
N ASN A 75 7.09 -6.12 20.63
CA ASN A 75 7.53 -5.14 21.63
C ASN A 75 6.68 -3.87 21.60
N ARG A 76 5.44 -3.98 21.12
CA ARG A 76 4.54 -2.85 20.99
C ARG A 76 3.97 -2.50 22.36
N TRP A 77 4.22 -1.26 22.80
CA TRP A 77 3.52 -0.67 23.93
C TRP A 77 2.72 0.55 23.46
N PRO A 78 1.47 0.72 23.91
CA PRO A 78 0.65 -0.21 24.70
C PRO A 78 0.35 -1.54 23.98
N ALA A 79 -0.06 -2.58 24.72
CA ALA A 79 -0.20 -3.93 24.16
C ALA A 79 -1.41 -4.09 23.22
N ASN A 80 -2.46 -3.30 23.40
CA ASN A 80 -3.68 -3.38 22.60
C ASN A 80 -4.31 -1.99 22.39
N GLN A 81 -5.24 -1.92 21.44
CA GLN A 81 -5.89 -0.68 21.03
C GLN A 81 -6.75 -0.06 22.15
N GLU A 82 -7.35 -0.88 23.01
CA GLU A 82 -8.17 -0.41 24.12
C GLU A 82 -7.33 0.36 25.13
N VAL A 83 -6.19 -0.21 25.54
CA VAL A 83 -5.23 0.42 26.45
C VAL A 83 -4.64 1.69 25.83
N LEU A 84 -4.31 1.68 24.54
CA LEU A 84 -3.91 2.90 23.83
C LEU A 84 -4.97 3.99 23.91
N ALA A 85 -6.23 3.62 23.64
CA ALA A 85 -7.34 4.58 23.63
C ALA A 85 -7.53 5.22 25.01
N THR A 86 -7.54 4.42 26.07
CA THR A 86 -7.89 4.89 27.42
C THR A 86 -6.70 5.50 28.17
N GLU A 87 -5.56 4.82 28.20
CA GLU A 87 -4.42 5.21 29.03
C GLU A 87 -3.56 6.28 28.35
N VAL A 88 -3.45 6.27 27.02
CA VAL A 88 -2.58 7.19 26.26
C VAL A 88 -3.37 8.33 25.63
N LEU A 89 -4.40 8.02 24.83
CA LEU A 89 -5.13 9.03 24.05
C LEU A 89 -6.20 9.79 24.85
N GLY A 90 -6.49 9.34 26.07
CA GLY A 90 -7.52 9.92 26.94
C GLY A 90 -8.93 9.78 26.38
N LEU A 91 -9.19 8.73 25.60
CA LEU A 91 -10.52 8.40 25.08
C LEU A 91 -11.26 7.50 26.07
N ARG A 92 -12.59 7.50 26.03
CA ARG A 92 -13.41 6.62 26.87
C ARG A 92 -13.37 5.15 26.44
N SER A 93 -13.12 4.91 25.16
CA SER A 93 -13.06 3.57 24.57
C SER A 93 -12.40 3.64 23.19
N ASP A 94 -12.02 2.48 22.67
CA ASP A 94 -11.47 2.30 21.33
C ASP A 94 -12.49 2.51 20.19
N ARG A 95 -13.79 2.60 20.50
CA ARG A 95 -14.87 2.84 19.52
C ARG A 95 -14.62 4.09 18.68
N THR A 96 -14.01 5.11 19.27
CA THR A 96 -13.66 6.34 18.55
C THR A 96 -12.60 6.08 17.49
N ILE A 97 -11.59 5.26 17.78
CA ILE A 97 -10.55 4.85 16.82
C ILE A 97 -11.19 4.06 15.68
N ARG A 98 -12.09 3.12 16.00
CA ARG A 98 -12.83 2.38 14.98
C ARG A 98 -13.58 3.30 14.02
N LYS A 99 -14.31 4.30 14.55
CA LYS A 99 -14.99 5.31 13.74
C LYS A 99 -14.04 6.16 12.90
N TRP A 100 -12.83 6.42 13.38
CA TRP A 100 -11.82 7.12 12.58
C TRP A 100 -11.44 6.30 11.35
N ARG A 101 -11.15 5.00 11.51
CA ARG A 101 -10.83 4.11 10.37
C ARG A 101 -11.98 4.00 9.37
N GLU A 102 -13.21 3.87 9.86
CA GLU A 102 -14.40 3.83 8.99
C GLU A 102 -14.60 5.13 8.19
N LYS A 103 -14.25 6.29 8.77
CA LYS A 103 -14.44 7.59 8.14
C LYS A 103 -13.23 8.04 7.29
N TRP A 104 -12.03 7.63 7.65
CA TRP A 104 -10.76 8.09 7.07
C TRP A 104 -9.90 6.86 6.71
N PRO A 105 -10.17 6.21 5.56
CA PRO A 105 -9.44 5.01 5.14
C PRO A 105 -7.94 5.30 4.87
N GLU A 106 -7.57 6.56 4.61
CA GLU A 106 -6.18 7.02 4.51
C GLU A 106 -5.31 6.68 5.73
N LEU A 107 -5.91 6.45 6.89
CA LEU A 107 -5.21 5.94 8.07
C LEU A 107 -4.59 4.57 7.81
N ASP A 108 -5.37 3.66 7.21
CA ASP A 108 -4.93 2.30 6.93
C ASP A 108 -3.87 2.28 5.82
N ASP A 109 -4.03 3.14 4.80
CA ASP A 109 -3.02 3.33 3.74
C ASP A 109 -1.69 3.82 4.31
N ARG A 110 -1.74 4.78 5.25
CA ARG A 110 -0.53 5.32 5.89
C ARG A 110 0.14 4.29 6.79
N ILE A 111 -0.63 3.50 7.55
CA ILE A 111 -0.11 2.39 8.36
C ILE A 111 0.63 1.39 7.46
N ALA A 112 0.03 0.99 6.34
CA ALA A 112 0.64 0.06 5.40
C ALA A 112 1.93 0.63 4.79
N ALA A 113 1.94 1.93 4.46
CA ALA A 113 3.12 2.62 3.93
C ALA A 113 4.28 2.63 4.94
N LEU A 114 4.00 2.93 6.22
CA LEU A 114 5.04 2.90 7.28
C LEU A 114 5.55 1.49 7.53
N GLN A 115 4.69 0.47 7.53
CA GLN A 115 5.12 -0.93 7.66
C GLN A 115 6.01 -1.38 6.49
N ALA A 116 5.77 -0.85 5.29
CA ALA A 116 6.59 -1.13 4.12
C ALA A 116 7.88 -0.30 4.05
N ALA A 117 7.96 0.83 4.76
CA ALA A 117 9.07 1.78 4.64
C ALA A 117 10.45 1.15 4.93
N PRO A 118 10.65 0.33 5.99
CA PRO A 118 11.92 -0.35 6.22
C PRO A 118 12.33 -1.27 5.06
N LEU A 119 11.36 -1.96 4.43
CA LEU A 119 11.64 -2.81 3.27
C LEU A 119 12.10 -1.99 2.07
N MET A 120 11.49 -0.82 1.86
CA MET A 120 11.84 0.07 0.76
C MET A 120 13.22 0.69 0.93
N GLN A 121 13.65 0.98 2.16
CA GLN A 121 15.00 1.48 2.45
C GLN A 121 16.08 0.47 2.04
N HIS A 122 15.86 -0.81 2.32
CA HIS A 122 16.80 -1.88 1.97
C HIS A 122 16.66 -2.42 0.55
N ARG A 123 15.71 -1.89 -0.24
CA ARG A 123 15.40 -2.42 -1.58
C ARG A 123 16.62 -2.45 -2.50
N ARG A 124 17.43 -1.39 -2.46
CA ARG A 124 18.65 -1.31 -3.28
C ARG A 124 19.66 -2.37 -2.88
N ASP A 125 19.94 -2.49 -1.58
CA ASP A 125 20.93 -3.44 -1.06
C ASP A 125 20.55 -4.89 -1.41
N VAL A 126 19.25 -5.21 -1.31
CA VAL A 126 18.72 -6.53 -1.70
C VAL A 126 18.90 -6.77 -3.21
N ILE A 127 18.67 -5.77 -4.06
CA ILE A 127 18.89 -5.87 -5.51
C ILE A 127 20.39 -6.05 -5.82
N GLU A 128 21.27 -5.32 -5.14
CA GLU A 128 22.72 -5.46 -5.33
C GLU A 128 23.21 -6.86 -4.89
N ALA A 129 22.69 -7.38 -3.77
CA ALA A 129 22.95 -8.74 -3.32
C ALA A 129 22.45 -9.79 -4.34
N LEU A 130 21.24 -9.61 -4.88
CA LEU A 130 20.68 -10.47 -5.94
C LEU A 130 21.61 -10.50 -7.16
N VAL A 131 22.06 -9.33 -7.63
CA VAL A 131 22.98 -9.24 -8.78
C VAL A 131 24.32 -9.92 -8.48
N ALA A 132 24.86 -9.74 -7.27
CA ALA A 132 26.11 -10.38 -6.86
C ALA A 132 26.01 -11.92 -6.89
N VAL A 133 24.93 -12.49 -6.36
CA VAL A 133 24.69 -13.94 -6.38
C VAL A 133 24.43 -14.44 -7.81
N ALA A 134 23.60 -13.74 -8.58
CA ALA A 134 23.25 -14.13 -9.95
C ALA A 134 24.48 -14.22 -10.89
N ARG A 135 25.53 -13.43 -10.64
CA ARG A 135 26.79 -13.44 -11.40
C ARG A 135 27.70 -14.65 -11.10
N THR A 136 27.49 -15.36 -10.00
CA THR A 136 28.31 -16.53 -9.66
C THR A 136 28.01 -17.69 -10.60
N ALA A 137 29.03 -18.50 -10.95
CA ALA A 137 28.85 -19.67 -11.81
C ALA A 137 28.24 -20.89 -11.06
N GLU A 138 28.00 -20.75 -9.77
CA GLU A 138 27.51 -21.84 -8.92
C GLU A 138 26.10 -22.30 -9.33
N PRO A 139 25.83 -23.61 -9.34
CA PRO A 139 24.48 -24.14 -9.59
C PRO A 139 23.43 -23.67 -8.58
N SER A 140 23.84 -23.39 -7.34
CA SER A 140 22.95 -22.91 -6.26
C SER A 140 22.32 -21.56 -6.58
N ALA A 141 23.01 -20.69 -7.32
CA ALA A 141 22.55 -19.35 -7.70
C ALA A 141 21.52 -19.34 -8.86
N HIS A 142 21.02 -20.50 -9.29
CA HIS A 142 20.07 -20.54 -10.42
C HIS A 142 18.73 -19.86 -10.12
N GLN A 143 18.27 -19.86 -8.87
CA GLN A 143 17.01 -19.21 -8.47
C GLN A 143 17.13 -17.69 -8.59
N ASP A 144 18.24 -17.12 -8.12
CA ASP A 144 18.54 -15.69 -8.22
C ASP A 144 18.67 -15.25 -9.69
N ARG A 145 19.33 -16.05 -10.54
CA ARG A 145 19.39 -15.78 -11.99
C ARG A 145 18.00 -15.80 -12.63
N LYS A 146 17.16 -16.77 -12.26
CA LYS A 146 15.79 -16.86 -12.78
C LYS A 146 14.96 -15.66 -12.35
N LEU A 147 15.04 -15.28 -11.07
CA LEU A 147 14.36 -14.09 -10.54
C LEU A 147 14.83 -12.81 -11.22
N PHE A 148 16.15 -12.66 -11.41
CA PHE A 148 16.73 -11.52 -12.13
C PHE A 148 16.18 -11.41 -13.56
N LEU A 149 16.19 -12.51 -14.32
CA LEU A 149 15.65 -12.55 -15.69
C LEU A 149 14.13 -12.32 -15.73
N GLU A 150 13.40 -12.73 -14.69
CA GLU A 150 11.98 -12.41 -14.56
C GLU A 150 11.75 -10.91 -14.28
N MET A 151 12.55 -10.30 -13.39
CA MET A 151 12.48 -8.87 -13.09
C MET A 151 12.85 -7.99 -14.29
N THR A 152 13.83 -8.41 -15.11
CA THR A 152 14.22 -7.72 -16.36
C THR A 152 13.30 -8.05 -17.53
N ARG A 153 12.33 -8.96 -17.34
CA ARG A 153 11.38 -9.45 -18.37
C ARG A 153 12.05 -10.20 -19.53
N ASP A 154 13.26 -10.70 -19.34
CA ASP A 154 13.94 -11.60 -20.28
C ASP A 154 13.43 -13.06 -20.17
N TYR A 155 12.74 -13.38 -19.08
CA TYR A 155 12.15 -14.69 -18.82
C TYR A 155 10.72 -14.58 -18.29
N THR A 156 9.79 -15.31 -18.92
CA THR A 156 8.41 -15.49 -18.45
C THR A 156 8.22 -16.92 -17.94
N PRO A 157 7.88 -17.13 -16.65
CA PRO A 157 7.55 -18.44 -16.13
C PRO A 157 6.38 -19.07 -16.90
N ARG A 158 6.48 -20.36 -17.24
CA ARG A 158 5.46 -21.09 -18.01
C ARG A 158 4.03 -20.95 -17.45
N GLY A 159 3.86 -20.84 -16.14
CA GLY A 159 2.54 -20.67 -15.51
C GLY A 159 1.91 -19.27 -15.61
N LYS A 160 2.64 -18.27 -16.10
CA LYS A 160 2.13 -16.90 -16.35
C LYS A 160 1.68 -16.68 -17.80
N ILE A 161 1.90 -17.66 -18.69
CA ILE A 161 1.60 -17.54 -20.12
C ILE A 161 0.08 -17.54 -20.40
N ASP A 162 -0.75 -18.05 -19.48
CA ASP A 162 -2.20 -18.19 -19.70
C ASP A 162 -3.03 -16.91 -19.48
N ALA A 163 -2.44 -15.80 -19.01
CA ALA A 163 -3.19 -14.57 -18.70
C ALA A 163 -3.13 -13.48 -19.79
N ASP A 164 -2.14 -13.53 -20.69
CA ASP A 164 -1.92 -12.52 -21.74
C ASP A 164 -2.19 -13.05 -23.16
N VAL A 165 -2.68 -14.30 -23.29
CA VAL A 165 -3.32 -14.71 -24.54
C VAL A 165 -4.59 -13.89 -24.64
N VAL A 166 -4.67 -13.00 -25.62
CA VAL A 166 -5.92 -12.37 -26.06
C VAL A 166 -6.93 -13.50 -26.30
N THR A 167 -7.73 -13.81 -25.29
CA THR A 167 -8.82 -14.76 -25.39
C THR A 167 -9.87 -14.08 -26.23
N PHE A 168 -9.77 -14.22 -27.56
CA PHE A 168 -10.91 -13.96 -28.41
C PHE A 168 -12.07 -14.80 -27.88
N SER A 169 -13.18 -14.14 -27.57
CA SER A 169 -14.35 -14.83 -27.05
C SER A 169 -14.79 -15.88 -28.08
N PRO A 170 -15.18 -17.10 -27.68
CA PRO A 170 -15.77 -18.09 -28.59
C PRO A 170 -16.93 -17.53 -29.43
N SER A 171 -17.63 -16.50 -28.95
CA SER A 171 -18.67 -15.79 -29.71
C SER A 171 -18.11 -14.91 -30.83
N GLU A 172 -16.96 -14.28 -30.62
CA GLU A 172 -16.28 -13.46 -31.64
C GLU A 172 -15.77 -14.33 -32.79
N TRP A 173 -15.28 -15.52 -32.48
CA TRP A 173 -14.81 -16.47 -33.48
C TRP A 173 -15.96 -17.00 -34.36
N LYS A 174 -17.12 -17.27 -33.75
CA LYS A 174 -18.33 -17.66 -34.49
C LYS A 174 -18.81 -16.54 -35.41
N ALA A 175 -18.88 -15.31 -34.91
CA ALA A 175 -19.29 -14.16 -35.70
C ALA A 175 -18.35 -13.90 -36.89
N GLU A 176 -17.04 -14.03 -36.68
CA GLU A 176 -16.04 -13.86 -37.75
C GLU A 176 -16.07 -15.00 -38.78
N ALA A 177 -16.26 -16.24 -38.33
CA ALA A 177 -16.42 -17.39 -39.22
C ALA A 177 -17.69 -17.27 -40.07
N GLU A 178 -18.81 -16.83 -39.48
CA GLU A 178 -20.06 -16.57 -40.21
C GLU A 178 -19.89 -15.45 -41.24
N ARG A 179 -19.22 -14.35 -40.89
CA ARG A 179 -18.89 -13.27 -41.85
C ARG A 179 -18.09 -13.78 -43.04
N ARG A 180 -17.07 -14.61 -42.80
CA ARG A 180 -16.26 -15.22 -43.87
C ARG A 180 -17.06 -16.16 -44.75
N LEU A 181 -17.95 -16.97 -44.18
CA LEU A 181 -18.81 -17.88 -44.94
C LEU A 181 -19.78 -17.12 -45.85
N VAL A 182 -20.35 -16.02 -45.37
CA VAL A 182 -21.19 -15.13 -46.20
C VAL A 182 -20.38 -14.52 -47.32
N GLN A 183 -19.18 -14.02 -47.04
CA GLN A 183 -18.32 -13.40 -48.05
C GLN A 183 -17.92 -14.39 -49.14
N VAL A 184 -17.56 -15.63 -48.77
CA VAL A 184 -17.26 -16.73 -49.72
C VAL A 184 -18.48 -17.09 -50.54
N ARG A 185 -19.67 -17.15 -49.93
CA ARG A 185 -20.92 -17.42 -50.64
C ARG A 185 -21.27 -16.33 -51.64
N GLU A 186 -21.07 -15.07 -51.28
CA GLU A 186 -21.25 -13.93 -52.19
C GLU A 186 -20.24 -13.95 -53.32
N THR A 187 -18.98 -14.31 -53.05
CA THR A 187 -17.98 -14.47 -54.12
C THR A 187 -18.34 -15.61 -55.04
N MET A 188 -18.78 -16.76 -54.53
CA MET A 188 -19.18 -17.90 -55.37
C MET A 188 -20.43 -17.59 -56.21
N ALA A 189 -21.42 -16.88 -55.66
CA ALA A 189 -22.60 -16.45 -56.41
C ALA A 189 -22.28 -15.46 -57.54
N MET A 190 -21.17 -14.71 -57.43
CA MET A 190 -20.64 -13.88 -58.51
C MET A 190 -20.04 -14.68 -59.68
N PHE A 191 -19.61 -15.93 -59.44
CA PHE A 191 -19.03 -16.80 -60.46
C PHE A 191 -20.06 -17.75 -61.10
N ASP A 192 -21.20 -18.00 -60.46
CA ASP A 192 -22.28 -18.87 -60.98
C ASP A 192 -23.32 -18.13 -61.86
N GLY A 193 -23.11 -16.84 -62.16
CA GLY A 193 -24.07 -15.98 -62.87
C GLY A 193 -23.89 -15.83 -64.39
N ASP A 194 -22.85 -16.42 -64.99
CA ASP A 194 -22.49 -16.24 -66.41
C ASP A 194 -22.56 -17.54 -67.25
N GLU A 195 -23.42 -18.49 -66.88
CA GLU A 195 -23.82 -19.61 -67.76
C GLU A 195 -25.30 -19.47 -68.15
N ASP A 196 -25.63 -18.43 -68.92
CA ASP A 196 -26.75 -18.42 -69.87
C ASP A 196 -26.68 -17.13 -70.73
N SER A 197 -25.73 -17.09 -71.67
CA SER A 197 -25.91 -16.34 -72.91
C SER A 197 -25.08 -16.96 -74.04
N ASP A 198 -25.79 -17.34 -75.10
CA ASP A 198 -25.37 -17.71 -76.45
C ASP A 198 -24.80 -19.13 -76.70
N GLU A 199 -25.67 -20.12 -76.88
CA GLU A 199 -26.17 -20.64 -78.20
C GLU A 199 -26.92 -21.99 -78.07
#